data_AF-A0A392RM26-F1
#
_entry.id   AF-A0A392RM26-F1
#
_cell.length_a   1.000
_cell.length_b   1.000
_cell.length_c   1.000
_cell.angle_alpha   90.00
_cell.angle_beta   90.00
_cell.angle_gamma   90.00
#
_symmetry.space_group_name_H-M   'P 1'
#
loop_
_entity.id
_entity.type
_entity.pdbx_description
1 polymer ?
#
loop_
_entity_poly.entity_id
_entity_poly.type
_entity_poly.pdbx_seq_one_letter_code
_entity_poly.pdbx_strand_id
1 'polypeptide(L)' 'MPFAEYTAQPFIQKSDLLKYINDICLAKIDGRYSGYTPVSTLSNFSEQ' A
#
# COMPACT_ATOMS: atom_id res chain seq x y z
N MET A 1 -9.03 -4.43 11.37
CA MET A 1 -8.05 -4.04 12.41
C MET A 1 -7.66 -2.59 12.15
N PRO A 2 -7.79 -1.70 13.14
CA PRO A 2 -7.24 -0.34 13.06
C PRO A 2 -5.77 -0.35 12.65
N PHE A 3 -5.35 0.62 11.83
CA PHE A 3 -3.96 0.69 11.36
C PHE A 3 -2.96 0.75 12.52
N ALA A 4 -3.28 1.48 13.59
CA ALA A 4 -2.47 1.55 14.80
C ALA A 4 -2.26 0.16 15.44
N GLU A 5 -3.32 -0.64 15.57
CA GLU A 5 -3.24 -2.02 16.09
C GLU A 5 -2.40 -2.93 15.19
N TYR A 6 -2.47 -2.74 13.87
CA TYR A 6 -1.62 -3.46 12.92
C TYR A 6 -0.14 -3.09 13.10
N THR A 7 0.18 -1.79 13.17
CA THR A 7 1.57 -1.34 13.30
C THR A 7 2.22 -1.74 14.63
N ALA A 8 1.42 -1.95 15.67
CA ALA A 8 1.89 -2.38 16.99
C ALA A 8 2.30 -3.87 17.04
N GLN A 9 2.09 -4.64 15.97
CA GLN A 9 2.41 -6.07 15.97
C GLN A 9 3.93 -6.32 16.08
N PRO A 10 4.38 -7.30 16.89
CA PRO A 10 5.80 -7.49 17.18
C PRO A 10 6.69 -7.78 15.96
N PHE A 11 6.15 -8.39 14.90
CA PHE A 11 6.94 -8.68 13.70
C PHE A 11 7.15 -7.46 12.81
N ILE A 12 6.22 -6.51 12.84
CA ILE A 12 6.30 -5.25 12.09
C ILE A 12 7.49 -4.43 12.57
N GLN A 13 7.76 -4.45 13.87
CA GLN A 13 8.85 -3.68 14.49
C GLN A 13 10.24 -4.29 14.24
N LYS A 14 10.31 -5.56 13.83
CA LYS A 14 11.57 -6.31 13.65
C LYS A 14 12.23 -6.14 12.28
N SER A 15 11.53 -5.58 11.30
CA SER A 15 12.01 -5.47 9.93
C SER A 15 11.94 -4.04 9.44
N ASP A 16 13.07 -3.49 8.98
CA ASP A 16 13.12 -2.14 8.43
C ASP A 16 12.32 -2.03 7.13
N LEU A 17 12.25 -3.11 6.35
CA LEU A 17 11.36 -3.17 5.17
C LEU A 17 9.90 -2.94 5.57
N LEU A 18 9.44 -3.57 6.66
CA LEU A 18 8.06 -3.42 7.12
C LEU A 18 7.80 -2.02 7.68
N LYS A 19 8.80 -1.36 8.28
CA LYS A 19 8.70 0.05 8.67
C LYS A 19 8.47 0.95 7.46
N TYR A 20 9.28 0.81 6.41
CA TYR A 20 9.09 1.60 5.18
C TYR A 20 7.74 1.35 4.52
N ILE A 21 7.26 0.10 4.52
CA ILE A 21 5.91 -0.24 4.02
C ILE A 21 4.84 0.48 4.84
N ASN A 22 4.96 0.51 6.16
CA ASN A 22 4.02 1.24 7.02
C ASN A 22 4.04 2.73 6.78
N ASP A 23 5.20 3.34 6.56
CA ASP A 23 5.32 4.76 6.28
C ASP A 23 4.57 5.13 4.99
N ILE A 24 4.66 4.27 3.96
CA ILE A 24 3.89 4.42 2.71
C ILE A 24 2.39 4.29 2.99
N CYS A 25 1.96 3.29 3.77
CA CYS A 25 0.56 3.11 4.15
C CYS A 25 0.02 4.31 4.93
N LEU A 26 0.79 4.85 5.88
CA LEU A 26 0.42 6.04 6.65
C LEU A 26 0.30 7.25 5.72
N ALA A 27 1.26 7.46 4.83
CA ALA A 27 1.19 8.52 3.83
C ALA A 27 -0.03 8.36 2.91
N LYS A 28 -0.46 7.14 2.59
CA LYS A 28 -1.69 6.87 1.82
C LYS A 28 -2.94 7.25 2.60
N ILE A 29 -3.00 6.92 3.89
CA ILE A 29 -4.12 7.26 4.78
C ILE A 29 -4.23 8.79 4.94
N ASP A 30 -3.10 9.48 5.08
CA ASP A 30 -3.03 10.94 5.18
C ASP A 30 -3.31 11.65 3.84
N GLY A 31 -3.53 10.91 2.75
CA GLY A 31 -3.72 11.49 1.41
C GLY A 31 -2.46 12.06 0.77
N ARG A 32 -1.28 11.84 1.36
CA ARG A 32 0.03 12.32 0.88
C ARG A 32 0.71 11.37 -0.12
N TYR A 33 0.21 10.14 -0.26
CA TYR A 33 0.69 9.17 -1.24
C TYR A 33 -0.41 8.81 -2.24
N SER A 34 -0.25 9.25 -3.49
CA SER A 34 -1.23 9.00 -4.56
C SER A 34 -1.21 7.54 -5.02
N GLY A 35 -0.02 6.92 -5.02
CA GLY A 35 0.19 5.61 -5.62
C GLY A 35 0.03 5.65 -7.15
N TYR A 36 -0.18 4.50 -7.77
CA TYR A 36 -0.49 4.41 -9.19
C TYR A 36 -1.98 4.14 -9.38
N THR A 37 -2.56 4.82 -10.36
CA THR A 37 -3.96 4.65 -10.75
C THR A 37 -4.00 3.79 -12.01
N PRO A 38 -4.91 2.80 -12.08
CA PRO A 38 -5.07 2.02 -13.29
C PRO A 38 -5.49 2.92 -14.46
N VAL A 39 -4.87 2.71 -15.62
CA VAL A 39 -5.30 3.31 -16.89
C VAL A 39 -5.94 2.20 -17.71
N SER A 40 -7.20 2.39 -18.10
CA SER A 40 -7.88 1.43 -18.95
C SER A 40 -7.20 1.39 -20.31
N THR A 41 -6.87 0.18 -20.78
CA THR A 41 -6.25 -0.06 -22.08
C THR A 41 -6.96 -1.19 -22.77
N LEU A 42 -7.22 -1.04 -24.07
CA LEU A 42 -7.70 -2.12 -24.91
C LEU A 42 -6.51 -2.98 -25.35
N SER A 43 -6.64 -4.29 -25.18
CA SER A 43 -5.73 -5.27 -25.76
C SER A 43 -6.34 -5.83 -27.03
N ASN A 44 -5.52 -6.17 -28.02
CA ASN A 44 -5.98 -6.88 -29.23
C ASN A 44 -6.60 -8.26 -28.92
N PHE A 45 -6.44 -8.75 -27.70
CA PHE A 45 -6.99 -10.02 -27.20
C PHE A 45 -8.23 -9.83 -26.31
N SER A 46 -8.73 -8.61 -26.11
CA SER A 46 -9.87 -8.36 -25.21
C SER A 46 -11.23 -8.75 -25.81
N GLU A 47 -11.29 -9.00 -27.12
CA GLU A 47 -12.52 -9.23 -27.89
C GLU A 47 -12.61 -10.66 -28.49
N GLN A 48 -11.83 -11.63 -27.99
CA GLN A 48 -11.81 -13.01 -28.49
C GLN A 48 -12.47 -14.01 -27.52
#